data_AF-A0A7Y4KXD4-F1
#
_entry.id   AF-A0A7Y4KXD4-F1
#
_cell.length_a   1.000
_cell.length_b   1.000
_cell.length_c   1.000
_cell.angle_alpha   90.00
_cell.angle_beta   90.00
_cell.angle_gamma   90.00
#
_symmetry.space_group_name_H-M   'P 1'
#
loop_
_entity.id
_entity.type
_entity.pdbx_description
1 polymer ?
#
loop_
_entity_poly.entity_id
_entity_poly.type
_entity_poly.pdbx_seq_one_letter_code
_entity_poly.pdbx_strand_id
1 'polypeptide(L)'
;MCILLVVLWHVLMKHYLQIDWQIKSPVQGAWGALGEQLLPLRMPLFFAVSGFFAVRAVQRPWPVLARTKVAKFFYLYALWLVIHTVVLAFVPDFGTERADGPLKFLAQLTITPSNLWYLSALALYFVIAKAVQRVPVWAVLGAAFALSATASAGLLDVPGNRGGVYQNLLFFLAGLYGKSLIEELAARASWRRLLLLGVPYAGLLAVVELFDAKTWFGLWPVVSGVAIVLGVTAAGLLARVEWLSNGLASIGRRTLPIYVLHMPLLALVHLALIKPLSAAGPATQWIVSVAEPVVLTAFLAWLCLVLYRYLPKALFELPFGLGVSRSVAPSHRRTSPLSSR
;
A
#
# COMPACT_ATOMS: atom_id res chain seq x y z
N MET A 1 -0.72 0.72 10.01
CA MET A 1 0.32 1.76 9.85
C MET A 1 0.60 2.07 8.38
N CYS A 2 1.01 1.10 7.55
CA CYS A 2 1.42 1.37 6.15
C CYS A 2 0.40 2.18 5.34
N ILE A 3 -0.90 1.83 5.43
CA ILE A 3 -1.95 2.58 4.72
C ILE A 3 -2.04 4.05 5.17
N LEU A 4 -1.77 4.35 6.44
CA LEU A 4 -1.77 5.73 6.93
C LEU A 4 -0.57 6.50 6.40
N LEU A 5 0.61 5.86 6.28
CA LEU A 5 1.78 6.44 5.61
C LEU A 5 1.50 6.71 4.12
N VAL A 6 0.69 5.85 3.47
CA VAL A 6 0.20 6.09 2.10
C VAL A 6 -0.65 7.34 2.04
N VAL A 7 -1.65 7.47 2.91
CA VAL A 7 -2.52 8.65 2.95
C VAL A 7 -1.71 9.91 3.26
N LEU A 8 -0.81 9.86 4.25
CA LEU A 8 0.06 10.98 4.63
C LEU A 8 0.88 11.49 3.45
N TRP A 9 1.52 10.60 2.69
CA TRP A 9 2.28 11.02 1.52
C TRP A 9 1.40 11.69 0.47
N HIS A 10 0.17 11.21 0.23
CA HIS A 10 -0.73 11.86 -0.72
C HIS A 10 -1.18 13.23 -0.20
N VAL A 11 -1.47 13.36 1.10
CA VAL A 11 -1.74 14.65 1.74
C VAL A 11 -0.57 15.61 1.52
N LEU A 12 0.66 15.15 1.79
CA LEU A 12 1.87 15.95 1.63
C LEU A 12 2.07 16.42 0.18
N MET A 13 2.11 15.49 -0.76
CA MET A 13 2.50 15.78 -2.15
C MET A 13 1.38 16.41 -2.98
N LYS A 14 0.13 16.04 -2.73
CA LYS A 14 -1.03 16.48 -3.55
C LYS A 14 -1.80 17.64 -2.94
N HIS A 15 -1.60 17.97 -1.67
CA HIS A 15 -2.31 19.07 -1.02
C HIS A 15 -1.37 20.01 -0.28
N TYR A 16 -0.67 19.55 0.75
CA TYR A 16 0.11 20.40 1.65
C TYR A 16 1.19 21.22 0.93
N LEU A 17 1.96 20.58 0.03
CA LEU A 17 3.00 21.26 -0.76
C LEU A 17 2.43 22.12 -1.90
N GLN A 18 1.13 22.08 -2.14
CA GLN A 18 0.44 22.93 -3.12
C GLN A 18 -0.14 24.20 -2.47
N ILE A 19 -0.19 24.27 -1.13
CA ILE A 19 -0.63 25.47 -0.40
C ILE A 19 0.39 26.58 -0.64
N ASP A 20 -0.11 27.80 -0.90
CA ASP A 20 0.72 28.97 -1.06
C ASP A 20 1.13 29.51 0.31
N TRP A 21 2.31 29.06 0.76
CA TRP A 21 2.86 29.42 2.05
C TRP A 21 3.54 30.78 1.98
N GLN A 22 2.94 31.78 2.62
CA GLN A 22 3.50 33.12 2.75
C GLN A 22 4.59 33.18 3.84
N ILE A 23 4.65 32.16 4.70
CA ILE A 23 5.66 32.01 5.74
C ILE A 23 6.92 31.31 5.20
N LYS A 24 8.10 31.82 5.57
CA LYS A 24 9.37 31.11 5.36
C LYS A 24 9.60 30.15 6.51
N SER A 25 9.28 28.87 6.32
CA SER A 25 9.42 27.85 7.35
C SER A 25 10.18 26.62 6.85
N PRO A 26 11.23 26.16 7.56
CA PRO A 26 11.92 24.92 7.22
C PRO A 26 11.02 23.68 7.39
N VAL A 27 9.89 23.81 8.10
CA VAL A 27 8.95 22.72 8.37
C VAL A 27 8.37 22.14 7.08
N GLN A 28 8.13 22.97 6.06
CA GLN A 28 7.59 22.51 4.77
C GLN A 28 8.57 21.58 4.05
N GLY A 29 9.84 21.99 4.01
CA GLY A 29 10.93 21.17 3.46
C GLY A 29 11.14 19.89 4.26
N ALA A 30 11.06 19.95 5.59
CA ALA A 30 11.15 18.78 6.45
C ALA A 30 10.02 17.76 6.19
N TRP A 31 8.78 18.23 6.02
CA TRP A 31 7.66 17.37 5.63
C TRP A 31 7.85 16.76 4.24
N GLY A 32 8.33 17.54 3.27
CA GLY A 32 8.66 17.05 1.94
C GLY A 32 9.71 15.94 1.98
N ALA A 33 10.84 16.20 2.65
CA ALA A 33 11.92 15.23 2.84
C ALA A 33 11.45 13.97 3.57
N LEU A 34 10.65 14.11 4.62
CA LEU A 34 10.03 12.97 5.31
C LEU A 34 9.15 12.15 4.34
N GLY A 35 8.34 12.82 3.52
CA GLY A 35 7.51 12.17 2.50
C GLY A 35 8.34 11.34 1.51
N GLU A 36 9.47 11.88 1.04
CA GLU A 36 10.37 11.16 0.13
C GLU A 36 11.10 9.99 0.81
N GLN A 37 11.58 10.17 2.04
CA GLN A 37 12.24 9.11 2.80
C GLN A 37 11.29 7.95 3.14
N LEU A 38 9.99 8.22 3.27
CA LEU A 38 8.97 7.19 3.46
C LEU A 38 8.65 6.40 2.19
N LEU A 39 9.09 6.84 1.01
CA LEU A 39 8.80 6.20 -0.28
C LEU A 39 9.34 4.75 -0.37
N PRO A 40 10.63 4.47 -0.10
CA PRO A 40 11.19 3.11 -0.08
C PRO A 40 10.64 2.24 1.06
N LEU A 41 10.09 2.84 2.11
CA LEU A 41 9.43 2.10 3.19
C LEU A 41 8.01 1.71 2.78
N ARG A 42 7.22 2.66 2.27
CA ARG A 42 5.77 2.56 2.15
C ARG A 42 5.31 1.43 1.22
N MET A 43 5.68 1.49 -0.05
CA MET A 43 5.17 0.53 -1.04
C MET A 43 5.82 -0.85 -0.86
N PRO A 44 7.16 -0.96 -0.72
CA PRO A 44 7.81 -2.25 -0.47
C PRO A 44 7.28 -2.97 0.77
N LEU A 45 7.14 -2.28 1.91
CA LEU A 45 6.57 -2.87 3.12
C LEU A 45 5.11 -3.26 2.94
N PHE A 46 4.31 -2.45 2.25
CA PHE A 46 2.90 -2.77 2.00
C PHE A 46 2.76 -4.05 1.16
N PHE A 47 3.60 -4.23 0.14
CA PHE A 47 3.63 -5.46 -0.65
C PHE A 47 4.21 -6.65 0.12
N ALA A 48 5.25 -6.47 0.93
CA ALA A 48 5.78 -7.53 1.80
C ALA A 48 4.72 -8.04 2.79
N VAL A 49 3.99 -7.14 3.44
CA VAL A 49 2.88 -7.51 4.32
C VAL A 49 1.73 -8.18 3.54
N SER A 50 1.48 -7.75 2.30
CA SER A 50 0.48 -8.40 1.43
C SER A 50 0.89 -9.83 1.09
N GLY A 51 2.17 -10.07 0.81
CA GLY A 51 2.76 -11.39 0.59
C GLY A 51 2.69 -12.27 1.84
N PHE A 52 2.99 -11.70 3.00
CA PHE A 52 2.88 -12.39 4.31
C PHE A 52 1.48 -12.97 4.53
N PHE A 53 0.42 -12.21 4.22
CA PHE A 53 -0.97 -12.69 4.30
C PHE A 53 -1.40 -13.56 3.12
N ALA A 54 -0.64 -13.59 2.02
CA ALA A 54 -0.95 -14.35 0.82
C ALA A 54 -0.64 -15.85 0.95
N VAL A 55 0.20 -16.27 1.91
CA VAL A 55 0.67 -17.67 2.07
C VAL A 55 -0.46 -18.68 1.99
N ARG A 56 -1.50 -18.53 2.82
CA ARG A 56 -2.65 -19.44 2.84
C ARG A 56 -3.51 -19.36 1.58
N ALA A 57 -3.60 -18.19 0.95
CA ALA A 57 -4.42 -18.01 -0.24
C ALA A 57 -3.78 -18.68 -1.46
N VAL A 58 -2.47 -18.54 -1.58
CA VAL A 58 -1.64 -19.09 -2.66
C VAL A 58 -1.66 -20.64 -2.61
N GLN A 59 -1.71 -21.26 -1.43
CA GLN A 59 -1.84 -22.72 -1.30
C GLN A 59 -3.18 -23.31 -1.80
N ARG A 60 -4.24 -22.49 -1.96
CA ARG A 60 -5.56 -22.98 -2.40
C ARG A 60 -5.57 -23.41 -3.87
N PRO A 61 -6.55 -24.23 -4.31
CA PRO A 61 -6.73 -24.55 -5.72
C PRO A 61 -6.89 -23.30 -6.60
N TRP A 62 -6.41 -23.38 -7.85
CA TRP A 62 -6.46 -22.28 -8.82
C TRP A 62 -7.82 -21.58 -8.92
N PRO A 63 -8.96 -22.30 -9.07
CA PRO A 63 -10.26 -21.64 -9.19
C PRO A 63 -10.64 -20.81 -7.95
N VAL A 64 -10.25 -21.28 -6.77
CA VAL A 64 -10.54 -20.59 -5.50
C VAL A 64 -9.70 -19.32 -5.39
N LEU A 65 -8.41 -19.40 -5.72
CA LEU A 65 -7.54 -18.23 -5.72
C LEU A 65 -7.99 -17.19 -6.76
N ALA A 66 -8.27 -17.63 -7.98
CA ALA A 66 -8.71 -16.77 -9.07
C ALA A 66 -9.98 -16.01 -8.69
N ARG A 67 -10.98 -16.68 -8.10
CA ARG A 67 -12.24 -16.02 -7.70
C ARG A 67 -12.08 -15.11 -6.48
N THR A 68 -11.42 -15.60 -5.42
CA THR A 68 -11.40 -14.89 -4.12
C THR A 68 -10.39 -13.76 -4.05
N LYS A 69 -9.35 -13.78 -4.89
CA LYS A 69 -8.29 -12.77 -4.91
C LYS A 69 -8.22 -12.06 -6.25
N VAL A 70 -7.90 -12.78 -7.33
CA VAL A 70 -7.61 -12.16 -8.63
C VAL A 70 -8.82 -11.41 -9.17
N ALA A 71 -9.97 -12.07 -9.31
CA ALA A 71 -11.21 -11.48 -9.78
C ALA A 71 -11.70 -10.37 -8.85
N LYS A 72 -11.60 -10.55 -7.52
CA LYS A 72 -11.94 -9.51 -6.56
C LYS A 72 -11.12 -8.25 -6.77
N PHE A 73 -9.79 -8.36 -6.85
CA PHE A 73 -8.92 -7.19 -7.02
C PHE A 73 -9.08 -6.54 -8.39
N PHE A 74 -9.29 -7.33 -9.44
CA PHE A 74 -9.55 -6.81 -10.78
C PHE A 74 -10.89 -6.08 -10.86
N TYR A 75 -11.96 -6.65 -10.29
CA TYR A 75 -13.26 -6.00 -10.17
C TYR A 75 -13.15 -4.66 -9.44
N LEU A 76 -12.49 -4.65 -8.28
CA LEU A 76 -12.31 -3.42 -7.50
C LEU A 76 -11.47 -2.39 -8.26
N TYR A 77 -10.42 -2.81 -8.94
CA TYR A 77 -9.61 -1.94 -9.79
C TYR A 77 -10.47 -1.28 -10.88
N ALA A 78 -11.23 -2.08 -11.64
CA ALA A 78 -12.06 -1.57 -12.73
C ALA A 78 -13.17 -0.63 -12.22
N LEU A 79 -13.89 -1.04 -11.17
CA LEU A 79 -14.97 -0.25 -10.58
C LEU A 79 -14.46 1.10 -10.04
N TRP A 80 -13.40 1.07 -9.24
CA TRP A 80 -12.89 2.30 -8.64
C TRP A 80 -12.15 3.17 -9.63
N LEU A 81 -11.61 2.61 -10.72
CA LEU A 81 -11.06 3.43 -11.79
C LEU A 81 -12.15 4.29 -12.41
N VAL A 82 -13.31 3.71 -12.74
CA VAL A 82 -14.47 4.47 -13.25
C VAL A 82 -14.86 5.58 -12.25
N ILE A 83 -14.99 5.24 -10.97
CA ILE A 83 -15.37 6.20 -9.93
C ILE A 83 -14.33 7.32 -9.81
N HIS A 84 -13.04 7.00 -9.78
CA HIS A 84 -11.96 7.99 -9.71
C HIS A 84 -11.99 8.91 -10.91
N THR A 85 -12.13 8.37 -12.12
CA THR A 85 -12.23 9.18 -13.34
C THR A 85 -13.42 10.15 -13.28
N VAL A 86 -14.58 9.69 -12.82
CA VAL A 86 -15.78 10.54 -12.69
C VAL A 86 -15.61 11.60 -11.59
N VAL A 87 -15.11 11.25 -10.41
CA VAL A 87 -14.96 12.23 -9.32
C VAL A 87 -13.88 13.26 -9.62
N LEU A 88 -12.72 12.83 -10.11
CA LEU A 88 -11.65 13.73 -10.54
C LEU A 88 -12.08 14.58 -11.75
N ALA A 89 -13.13 14.16 -12.47
CA ALA A 89 -13.67 14.97 -13.54
C ALA A 89 -14.16 16.36 -13.07
N PHE A 90 -14.58 16.44 -11.81
CA PHE A 90 -15.09 17.66 -11.18
C PHE A 90 -14.00 18.47 -10.47
N VAL A 91 -12.74 18.01 -10.46
CA VAL A 91 -11.60 18.71 -9.82
C VAL A 91 -10.43 18.84 -10.81
N PRO A 92 -10.52 19.73 -11.81
CA PRO A 92 -9.58 19.78 -12.95
C PRO A 92 -8.12 20.09 -12.58
N ASP A 93 -7.88 20.84 -11.50
CA ASP A 93 -6.52 21.28 -11.11
C ASP A 93 -5.80 20.36 -10.11
N PHE A 94 -6.38 19.20 -9.76
CA PHE A 94 -5.78 18.28 -8.80
C PHE A 94 -4.83 17.32 -9.51
N GLY A 95 -3.54 17.70 -9.64
CA GLY A 95 -2.42 17.08 -10.39
C GLY A 95 -2.28 15.54 -10.36
N THR A 96 -3.30 14.85 -10.84
CA THR A 96 -3.47 13.40 -10.95
C THR A 96 -3.94 13.18 -12.38
N GLU A 97 -3.25 12.32 -13.13
CA GLU A 97 -3.57 12.10 -14.54
C GLU A 97 -5.06 11.74 -14.71
N ARG A 98 -5.76 12.57 -15.47
CA ARG A 98 -7.14 12.36 -15.88
C ARG A 98 -7.18 11.66 -17.23
N ALA A 99 -8.17 10.78 -17.40
CA ALA A 99 -8.56 10.33 -18.72
C ALA A 99 -9.39 11.41 -19.43
N ASP A 100 -8.75 12.25 -20.25
CA ASP A 100 -9.44 13.19 -21.14
C ASP A 100 -9.99 12.47 -22.38
N GLY A 101 -10.92 11.54 -22.17
CA GLY A 101 -11.62 10.81 -23.23
C GLY A 101 -11.51 9.28 -23.15
N PRO A 102 -12.31 8.55 -23.96
CA PRO A 102 -12.42 7.09 -23.89
C PRO A 102 -11.09 6.36 -24.14
N LEU A 103 -10.24 6.94 -25.00
CA LEU A 103 -8.94 6.35 -25.37
C LEU A 103 -7.93 6.48 -24.23
N LYS A 104 -7.85 7.64 -23.55
CA LYS A 104 -7.05 7.81 -22.34
C LYS A 104 -7.64 7.03 -21.16
N PHE A 105 -8.95 6.82 -21.08
CA PHE A 105 -9.58 5.96 -20.07
C PHE A 105 -9.21 4.50 -20.28
N LEU A 106 -9.28 4.02 -21.52
CA LEU A 106 -8.83 2.69 -21.89
C LEU A 106 -7.33 2.55 -21.65
N ALA A 107 -6.54 3.58 -21.97
CA ALA A 107 -5.13 3.63 -21.65
C ALA A 107 -4.89 3.66 -20.14
N GLN A 108 -5.64 4.36 -19.30
CA GLN A 108 -5.46 4.29 -17.84
C GLN A 108 -5.92 2.94 -17.25
N LEU A 109 -6.92 2.31 -17.87
CA LEU A 109 -7.43 0.99 -17.50
C LEU A 109 -6.46 -0.14 -17.87
N THR A 110 -5.70 0.01 -18.97
CA THR A 110 -4.87 -1.06 -19.55
C THR A 110 -3.37 -0.74 -19.66
N ILE A 111 -3.01 0.52 -19.89
CA ILE A 111 -1.67 1.02 -20.27
C ILE A 111 -0.97 1.86 -19.16
N THR A 112 -1.65 2.74 -18.45
CA THR A 112 -1.07 3.71 -17.50
C THR A 112 -1.83 3.66 -16.18
N PRO A 113 -1.54 2.70 -15.29
CA PRO A 113 -2.29 2.53 -14.06
C PRO A 113 -2.30 3.82 -13.22
N SER A 114 -3.51 4.29 -12.90
CA SER A 114 -3.77 5.43 -12.01
C SER A 114 -3.31 5.12 -10.56
N ASN A 115 -3.70 5.95 -9.59
CA ASN A 115 -3.41 5.70 -8.16
C ASN A 115 -3.87 4.32 -7.63
N LEU A 116 -4.72 3.61 -8.39
CA LEU A 116 -5.26 2.28 -8.07
C LEU A 116 -4.37 1.10 -8.51
N TRP A 117 -3.18 1.38 -9.04
CA TRP A 117 -2.24 0.36 -9.57
C TRP A 117 -1.88 -0.76 -8.59
N TYR A 118 -1.96 -0.52 -7.28
CA TYR A 118 -1.67 -1.57 -6.29
C TYR A 118 -2.68 -2.73 -6.36
N LEU A 119 -3.96 -2.47 -6.69
CA LEU A 119 -4.95 -3.54 -6.83
C LEU A 119 -4.67 -4.44 -8.03
N SER A 120 -4.33 -3.84 -9.17
CA SER A 120 -3.94 -4.60 -10.35
C SER A 120 -2.62 -5.36 -10.12
N ALA A 121 -1.64 -4.73 -9.46
CA ALA A 121 -0.39 -5.38 -9.05
C ALA A 121 -0.64 -6.60 -8.15
N LEU A 122 -1.50 -6.48 -7.13
CA LEU A 122 -1.87 -7.61 -6.27
C LEU A 122 -2.48 -8.76 -7.07
N ALA A 123 -3.43 -8.47 -7.95
CA ALA A 123 -4.07 -9.49 -8.79
C ALA A 123 -3.01 -10.26 -9.59
N LEU A 124 -2.09 -9.53 -10.22
CA LEU A 124 -0.97 -10.10 -10.97
C LEU A 124 -0.03 -10.91 -10.08
N TYR A 125 0.34 -10.39 -8.92
CA TYR A 125 1.28 -11.06 -8.00
C TYR A 125 0.71 -12.36 -7.44
N PHE A 126 -0.60 -12.43 -7.17
CA PHE A 126 -1.24 -13.70 -6.78
C PHE A 126 -1.17 -14.74 -7.90
N VAL A 127 -1.34 -14.34 -9.16
CA VAL A 127 -1.20 -15.23 -10.32
C VAL A 127 0.25 -15.72 -10.45
N ILE A 128 1.22 -14.80 -10.41
CA ILE A 128 2.65 -15.12 -10.51
C ILE A 128 3.06 -16.06 -9.36
N ALA A 129 2.76 -15.70 -8.12
CA ALA A 129 3.09 -16.50 -6.94
C ALA A 129 2.47 -17.90 -6.98
N LYS A 130 1.30 -18.05 -7.61
CA LYS A 130 0.66 -19.36 -7.82
C LYS A 130 1.32 -20.16 -8.95
N ALA A 131 1.70 -19.50 -10.03
CA ALA A 131 2.35 -20.11 -11.18
C ALA A 131 3.76 -20.65 -10.82
N VAL A 132 4.52 -19.90 -10.02
CA VAL A 132 5.92 -20.24 -9.67
C VAL A 132 6.05 -21.13 -8.44
N GLN A 133 4.97 -21.73 -7.92
CA GLN A 133 5.01 -22.56 -6.70
C GLN A 133 5.95 -23.75 -6.75
N ARG A 134 6.21 -24.29 -7.94
CA ARG A 134 7.09 -25.44 -8.15
C ARG A 134 8.53 -25.06 -8.47
N VAL A 135 8.81 -23.77 -8.63
CA VAL A 135 10.13 -23.24 -8.94
C VAL A 135 10.90 -23.04 -7.63
N PRO A 136 12.20 -23.36 -7.56
CA PRO A 136 12.99 -23.13 -6.35
C PRO A 136 12.99 -21.64 -5.96
N VAL A 137 12.86 -21.38 -4.65
CA VAL A 137 12.68 -20.02 -4.10
C VAL A 137 13.80 -19.08 -4.50
N TRP A 138 15.05 -19.56 -4.54
CA TRP A 138 16.20 -18.73 -4.93
C TRP A 138 16.11 -18.24 -6.37
N ALA A 139 15.58 -19.04 -7.30
CA ALA A 139 15.42 -18.65 -8.70
C ALA A 139 14.30 -17.63 -8.85
N VAL A 140 13.19 -17.82 -8.13
CA VAL A 140 12.06 -16.88 -8.11
C VAL A 140 12.48 -15.53 -7.54
N LEU A 141 13.15 -15.50 -6.39
CA LEU A 141 13.63 -14.27 -5.77
C LEU A 141 14.75 -13.60 -6.58
N GLY A 142 15.66 -14.39 -7.16
CA GLY A 142 16.72 -13.87 -8.04
C GLY A 142 16.16 -13.19 -9.29
N ALA A 143 15.19 -13.83 -9.96
CA ALA A 143 14.51 -13.23 -11.11
C ALA A 143 13.71 -11.98 -10.73
N ALA A 144 13.01 -12.00 -9.59
CA ALA A 144 12.28 -10.83 -9.10
C ALA A 144 13.22 -9.68 -8.70
N PHE A 145 14.39 -10.00 -8.14
CA PHE A 145 15.43 -9.01 -7.83
C PHE A 145 16.00 -8.38 -9.09
N ALA A 146 16.35 -9.20 -10.09
CA ALA A 146 16.83 -8.71 -11.38
C ALA A 146 15.80 -7.79 -12.02
N LEU A 147 14.53 -8.21 -12.09
CA LEU A 147 13.44 -7.39 -12.61
C LEU A 147 13.29 -6.07 -11.83
N SER A 148 13.36 -6.12 -10.50
CA SER A 148 13.29 -4.92 -9.67
C SER A 148 14.48 -3.99 -9.88
N ALA A 149 15.68 -4.54 -10.02
CA ALA A 149 16.91 -3.79 -10.23
C ALA A 149 16.93 -3.11 -11.61
N THR A 150 16.54 -3.84 -12.66
CA THR A 150 16.41 -3.29 -14.01
C THR A 150 15.34 -2.21 -14.07
N ALA A 151 14.20 -2.42 -13.42
CA ALA A 151 13.11 -1.44 -13.36
C ALA A 151 13.46 -0.20 -12.53
N SER A 152 14.23 -0.32 -11.45
CA SER A 152 14.69 0.84 -10.66
C SER A 152 15.82 1.59 -11.34
N ALA A 153 16.65 0.90 -12.12
CA ALA A 153 17.75 1.51 -12.86
C ALA A 153 17.30 2.33 -14.09
N GLY A 154 16.01 2.37 -14.40
CA GLY A 154 15.50 3.03 -15.60
C GLY A 154 15.83 2.30 -16.91
N LEU A 155 16.29 1.05 -16.83
CA LEU A 155 16.65 0.24 -18.00
C LEU A 155 15.44 -0.37 -18.72
N LEU A 156 14.24 -0.18 -18.17
CA LEU A 156 12.98 -0.51 -18.82
C LEU A 156 12.24 0.79 -19.11
N ASP A 157 11.99 1.06 -20.39
CA ASP A 157 11.07 2.11 -20.79
C ASP A 157 9.64 1.66 -20.49
N VAL A 158 9.16 2.06 -19.31
CA VAL A 158 7.80 1.72 -18.89
C VAL A 158 6.96 2.98 -18.73
N PRO A 159 5.91 3.16 -19.55
CA PRO A 159 5.03 4.32 -19.41
C PRO A 159 4.28 4.28 -18.06
N GLY A 160 4.26 5.41 -17.36
CA GLY A 160 3.52 5.62 -16.11
C GLY A 160 4.07 4.87 -14.88
N ASN A 161 3.18 4.57 -13.93
CA ASN A 161 3.52 3.94 -12.63
C ASN A 161 3.89 2.44 -12.72
N ARG A 162 4.02 1.86 -13.92
CA ARG A 162 4.30 0.43 -14.10
C ARG A 162 5.67 0.00 -13.58
N GLY A 163 6.65 0.90 -13.53
CA GLY A 163 7.92 0.66 -12.86
C GLY A 163 7.72 0.17 -11.41
N GLY A 164 6.72 0.71 -10.71
CA GLY A 164 6.33 0.25 -9.38
C GLY A 164 5.83 -1.20 -9.35
N VAL A 165 5.13 -1.66 -10.38
CA VAL A 165 4.64 -3.06 -10.45
C VAL A 165 5.79 -4.05 -10.60
N TYR A 166 6.83 -3.71 -11.35
CA TYR A 166 7.98 -4.58 -11.53
C TYR A 166 8.89 -4.59 -10.30
N GLN A 167 9.16 -3.40 -9.75
CA GLN A 167 9.98 -3.24 -8.54
C GLN A 167 9.38 -3.99 -7.34
N ASN A 168 8.06 -3.87 -7.14
CA ASN A 168 7.45 -4.37 -5.91
C ASN A 168 7.09 -5.86 -5.91
N LEU A 169 7.22 -6.56 -7.06
CA LEU A 169 7.02 -8.01 -7.13
C LEU A 169 7.99 -8.74 -6.19
N LEU A 170 9.24 -8.30 -6.15
CA LEU A 170 10.26 -8.82 -5.24
C LEU A 170 9.78 -8.81 -3.79
N PHE A 171 9.25 -7.68 -3.32
CA PHE A 171 8.85 -7.54 -1.91
C PHE A 171 7.62 -8.36 -1.57
N PHE A 172 6.66 -8.49 -2.50
CA PHE A 172 5.53 -9.40 -2.31
C PHE A 172 6.00 -10.85 -2.15
N LEU A 173 6.90 -11.31 -3.02
CA LEU A 173 7.45 -12.67 -2.96
C LEU A 173 8.33 -12.87 -1.71
N ALA A 174 9.14 -11.88 -1.34
CA ALA A 174 9.94 -11.89 -0.12
C ALA A 174 9.05 -12.00 1.13
N GLY A 175 7.92 -11.29 1.16
CA GLY A 175 6.94 -11.42 2.24
C GLY A 175 6.22 -12.77 2.27
N LEU A 176 5.95 -13.35 1.11
CA LEU A 176 5.33 -14.67 0.96
C LEU A 176 6.25 -15.79 1.47
N TYR A 177 7.50 -15.84 0.99
CA TYR A 177 8.46 -16.89 1.35
C TYR A 177 9.13 -16.62 2.70
N GLY A 178 9.29 -15.36 3.09
CA GLY A 178 9.93 -14.92 4.33
C GLY A 178 8.97 -14.78 5.52
N LYS A 179 7.82 -15.46 5.52
CA LYS A 179 6.80 -15.36 6.59
C LYS A 179 7.39 -15.55 7.99
N SER A 180 8.13 -16.65 8.19
CA SER A 180 8.75 -16.97 9.49
C SER A 180 9.80 -15.93 9.89
N LEU A 181 10.58 -15.44 8.93
CA LEU A 181 11.57 -14.39 9.17
C LEU A 181 10.92 -13.08 9.63
N ILE A 182 9.81 -12.69 9.03
CA ILE A 182 9.04 -11.49 9.44
C ILE A 182 8.51 -11.67 10.87
N GLU A 183 7.99 -12.85 11.20
CA GLU A 183 7.51 -13.18 12.56
C GLU A 183 8.66 -13.11 13.58
N GLU A 184 9.82 -13.66 13.27
CA GLU A 184 11.01 -13.60 14.12
C GLU A 184 11.55 -12.17 14.29
N LEU A 185 11.62 -11.40 13.21
CA LEU A 185 12.06 -10.00 13.24
C LEU A 185 11.13 -9.16 14.12
N ALA A 186 9.82 -9.34 13.99
CA ALA A 186 8.83 -8.65 14.82
C ALA A 186 8.93 -9.07 16.30
N ALA A 187 9.13 -10.37 16.58
CA ALA A 187 9.29 -10.87 17.94
C ALA A 187 10.55 -10.33 18.63
N ARG A 188 11.67 -10.24 17.90
CA ARG A 188 12.96 -9.75 18.38
C ARG A 188 13.09 -8.22 18.33
N ALA A 189 12.00 -7.51 18.09
CA ALA A 189 12.02 -6.05 17.98
C ALA A 189 12.54 -5.39 19.27
N SER A 190 13.41 -4.40 19.14
CA SER A 190 13.93 -3.61 20.25
C SER A 190 14.31 -2.21 19.78
N TRP A 191 14.22 -1.21 20.66
CA TRP A 191 14.64 0.16 20.35
C TRP A 191 16.11 0.22 19.91
N ARG A 192 16.98 -0.60 20.52
CA ARG A 192 18.38 -0.72 20.11
C ARG A 192 18.51 -1.17 18.65
N ARG A 193 17.81 -2.23 18.24
CA ARG A 193 17.80 -2.68 16.84
C ARG A 193 17.22 -1.64 15.89
N LEU A 194 16.15 -0.96 16.29
CA LEU A 194 15.55 0.10 15.49
C LEU A 194 16.56 1.22 15.22
N LEU A 195 17.29 1.67 16.25
CA LEU A 195 18.31 2.71 16.10
C LEU A 195 19.52 2.21 15.30
N LEU A 196 20.02 1.01 15.58
CA LEU A 196 21.16 0.41 14.88
C LEU A 196 20.90 0.20 13.39
N LEU A 197 19.66 -0.08 13.00
CA LEU A 197 19.27 -0.19 11.59
C LEU A 197 18.89 1.19 11.01
N GLY A 198 18.30 2.07 11.82
CA GLY A 198 17.74 3.34 11.37
C GLY A 198 18.81 4.37 11.03
N VAL A 199 19.87 4.45 11.83
CA VAL A 199 20.97 5.40 11.59
C VAL A 199 21.71 5.10 10.27
N PRO A 200 22.17 3.86 10.00
CA PRO A 200 22.78 3.53 8.70
C PRO A 200 21.81 3.69 7.53
N TYR A 201 20.52 3.38 7.73
CA TYR A 201 19.51 3.56 6.70
C TYR A 201 19.29 5.04 6.33
N ALA A 202 19.24 5.93 7.31
CA ALA A 202 19.19 7.36 7.07
C ALA A 202 20.42 7.86 6.31
N GLY A 203 21.61 7.38 6.70
CA GLY A 203 22.85 7.67 5.95
C GLY A 203 22.81 7.15 4.51
N LEU A 204 22.28 5.94 4.30
CA LEU A 204 22.12 5.36 2.98
C LEU A 204 21.14 6.16 2.11
N LEU A 205 20.03 6.63 2.66
CA LEU A 205 19.10 7.50 1.95
C LEU A 205 19.76 8.84 1.56
N ALA A 206 20.53 9.44 2.48
CA ALA A 206 21.26 10.66 2.19
C ALA A 206 22.29 10.46 1.06
N VAL A 207 23.02 9.33 1.06
CA VAL A 207 23.94 8.97 -0.05
C VAL A 207 23.18 8.78 -1.36
N VAL A 208 22.06 8.06 -1.34
CA VAL A 208 21.24 7.84 -2.54
C VAL A 208 20.75 9.17 -3.13
N GLU A 209 20.38 10.12 -2.29
CA GLU A 209 19.93 11.45 -2.69
C GLU A 209 21.10 12.33 -3.19
N LEU A 210 22.21 12.37 -2.47
CA LEU A 210 23.39 13.19 -2.81
C LEU A 210 24.05 12.79 -4.13
N PHE A 211 24.07 11.49 -4.45
CA PHE A 211 24.72 10.96 -5.64
C PHE A 211 23.75 10.63 -6.78
N ASP A 212 22.47 10.97 -6.63
CA ASP A 212 21.37 10.54 -7.50
C ASP A 212 21.43 9.03 -7.83
N ALA A 213 21.84 8.24 -6.84
CA ALA A 213 22.16 6.82 -7.02
C ALA A 213 20.90 5.94 -7.10
N LYS A 214 19.70 6.54 -7.18
CA LYS A 214 18.42 5.82 -7.29
C LYS A 214 18.40 4.90 -8.51
N THR A 215 19.08 5.31 -9.59
CA THR A 215 19.21 4.57 -10.86
C THR A 215 20.32 3.52 -10.84
N TRP A 216 21.09 3.41 -9.76
CA TRP A 216 22.15 2.41 -9.67
C TRP A 216 21.53 1.01 -9.58
N PHE A 217 22.01 0.12 -10.46
CA PHE A 217 21.48 -1.22 -10.57
C PHE A 217 21.52 -1.97 -9.24
N GLY A 218 20.35 -2.38 -8.75
CA GLY A 218 20.21 -3.16 -7.52
C GLY A 218 20.27 -2.37 -6.21
N LEU A 219 20.64 -1.08 -6.22
CA LEU A 219 20.71 -0.30 -4.97
C LEU A 219 19.32 -0.09 -4.36
N TRP A 220 18.35 0.32 -5.17
CA TRP A 220 16.98 0.58 -4.73
C TRP A 220 16.28 -0.64 -4.08
N PRO A 221 16.32 -1.87 -4.65
CA PRO A 221 15.74 -3.02 -3.97
C PRO A 221 16.43 -3.39 -2.66
N VAL A 222 17.75 -3.16 -2.54
CA VAL A 222 18.48 -3.36 -1.28
C VAL A 222 18.04 -2.35 -0.22
N VAL A 223 18.00 -1.05 -0.57
CA VAL A 223 17.51 0.03 0.30
C VAL A 223 16.08 -0.29 0.79
N SER A 224 15.21 -0.70 -0.13
CA SER A 224 13.83 -1.08 0.19
C SER A 224 13.76 -2.33 1.08
N GLY A 225 14.66 -3.29 0.90
CA GLY A 225 14.78 -4.46 1.78
C GLY A 225 15.13 -4.08 3.22
N VAL A 226 16.11 -3.18 3.40
CA VAL A 226 16.46 -2.63 4.72
C VAL A 226 15.29 -1.86 5.32
N ALA A 227 14.58 -1.06 4.50
CA ALA A 227 13.38 -0.35 4.91
C ALA A 227 12.29 -1.32 5.43
N ILE A 228 12.08 -2.45 4.76
CA ILE A 228 11.13 -3.47 5.21
C ILE A 228 11.52 -4.02 6.59
N VAL A 229 12.80 -4.37 6.80
CA VAL A 229 13.28 -4.86 8.10
C VAL A 229 13.06 -3.81 9.21
N LEU A 230 13.35 -2.55 8.91
CA LEU A 230 13.07 -1.42 9.80
C LEU A 230 11.58 -1.28 10.11
N GLY A 231 10.73 -1.31 9.08
CA GLY A 231 9.28 -1.21 9.20
C GLY A 231 8.67 -2.35 10.00
N VAL A 232 9.16 -3.59 9.81
CA VAL A 232 8.75 -4.76 10.60
C VAL A 232 9.21 -4.62 12.07
N THR A 233 10.44 -4.16 12.29
CA THR A 233 10.97 -3.90 13.65
C THR A 233 10.15 -2.83 14.38
N ALA A 234 9.86 -1.72 13.69
CA ALA A 234 9.00 -0.66 14.22
C ALA A 234 7.59 -1.20 14.52
N ALA A 235 6.99 -1.97 13.61
CA ALA A 235 5.69 -2.58 13.83
C ALA A 235 5.68 -3.54 15.04
N GLY A 236 6.74 -4.32 15.24
CA GLY A 236 6.91 -5.19 16.41
C GLY A 236 7.01 -4.43 17.74
N LEU A 237 7.64 -3.25 17.74
CA LEU A 237 7.66 -2.36 18.92
C LEU A 237 6.29 -1.76 19.20
N LEU A 238 5.60 -1.26 18.18
CA LEU A 238 4.26 -0.69 18.32
C LEU A 238 3.24 -1.74 18.79
N ALA A 239 3.43 -3.00 18.42
CA ALA A 239 2.59 -4.11 18.86
C ALA A 239 2.64 -4.36 20.38
N ARG A 240 3.69 -3.90 21.09
CA ARG A 240 3.82 -4.04 22.55
C ARG A 240 2.93 -3.08 23.32
N VAL A 241 2.44 -2.03 22.68
CA VAL A 241 1.55 -1.04 23.28
C VAL A 241 0.11 -1.39 22.90
N GLU A 242 -0.62 -2.02 23.82
CA GLU A 242 -1.92 -2.66 23.52
C GLU A 242 -2.93 -1.72 22.86
N TRP A 243 -3.11 -0.50 23.39
CA TRP A 243 -4.09 0.45 22.86
C TRP A 243 -3.74 0.86 21.41
N LEU A 244 -2.45 1.09 21.13
CA LEU A 244 -1.97 1.48 19.82
C LEU A 244 -2.03 0.31 18.84
N SER A 245 -1.64 -0.89 19.29
CA SER A 245 -1.73 -2.14 18.54
C SER A 245 -3.19 -2.43 18.14
N ASN A 246 -4.12 -2.36 19.08
CA ASN A 246 -5.55 -2.59 18.84
C ASN A 246 -6.14 -1.57 17.85
N GLY A 247 -5.82 -0.29 18.03
CA GLY A 247 -6.24 0.78 17.11
C GLY A 247 -5.69 0.57 15.69
N LEU A 248 -4.38 0.38 15.56
CA LEU A 248 -3.72 0.18 14.27
C LEU A 248 -4.14 -1.13 13.59
N ALA A 249 -4.41 -2.20 14.35
CA ALA A 249 -4.94 -3.45 13.83
C ALA A 249 -6.39 -3.30 13.34
N SER A 250 -7.20 -2.50 14.03
CA SER A 250 -8.57 -2.18 13.59
C SER A 250 -8.57 -1.47 12.22
N ILE A 251 -7.70 -0.47 12.07
CA ILE A 251 -7.49 0.23 10.78
C ILE A 251 -6.90 -0.74 9.75
N GLY A 252 -5.93 -1.56 10.15
CA GLY A 252 -5.25 -2.55 9.30
C GLY A 252 -6.19 -3.60 8.69
N ARG A 253 -7.23 -4.01 9.42
CA ARG A 253 -8.26 -4.92 8.89
C ARG A 253 -9.17 -4.28 7.85
N ARG A 254 -9.20 -2.95 7.76
CA ARG A 254 -10.04 -2.14 6.87
C ARG A 254 -9.19 -1.23 5.98
N THR A 255 -8.06 -1.74 5.51
CA THR A 255 -7.15 -1.00 4.61
C THR A 255 -7.77 -0.73 3.25
N LEU A 256 -8.57 -1.67 2.72
CA LEU A 256 -9.14 -1.57 1.38
C LEU A 256 -10.05 -0.34 1.21
N PRO A 257 -11.06 -0.08 2.08
CA PRO A 257 -11.87 1.14 1.98
C PRO A 257 -11.03 2.42 2.01
N ILE A 258 -10.04 2.51 2.90
CA ILE A 258 -9.14 3.67 2.97
C ILE A 258 -8.36 3.82 1.67
N TYR A 259 -7.81 2.73 1.14
CA TYR A 259 -7.03 2.73 -0.08
C TYR A 259 -7.81 3.26 -1.29
N VAL A 260 -9.08 2.88 -1.44
CA VAL A 260 -9.88 3.30 -2.61
C VAL A 260 -10.56 4.66 -2.44
N LEU A 261 -10.97 5.03 -1.22
CA LEU A 261 -11.70 6.26 -0.94
C LEU A 261 -10.81 7.49 -0.73
N HIS A 262 -9.59 7.31 -0.20
CA HIS A 262 -8.80 8.47 0.25
C HIS A 262 -8.47 9.45 -0.87
N MET A 263 -8.21 8.99 -2.09
CA MET A 263 -7.85 9.86 -3.22
C MET A 263 -9.01 10.77 -3.66
N PRO A 264 -10.21 10.25 -3.98
CA PRO A 264 -11.38 11.10 -4.25
C PRO A 264 -11.69 12.08 -3.13
N LEU A 265 -11.64 11.62 -1.88
CA LEU A 265 -11.92 12.49 -0.72
C LEU A 265 -10.85 13.57 -0.55
N LEU A 266 -9.57 13.23 -0.73
CA LEU A 266 -8.48 14.19 -0.70
C LEU A 266 -8.64 15.25 -1.80
N ALA A 267 -9.06 14.87 -3.01
CA ALA A 267 -9.32 15.83 -4.08
C ALA A 267 -10.43 16.84 -3.70
N LEU A 268 -11.52 16.36 -3.10
CA LEU A 268 -12.61 17.22 -2.63
C LEU A 268 -12.18 18.13 -1.47
N VAL A 269 -11.44 17.58 -0.50
CA VAL A 269 -10.91 18.36 0.62
C VAL A 269 -9.89 19.38 0.13
N HIS A 270 -9.03 19.01 -0.82
CA HIS A 270 -8.08 19.92 -1.45
C HIS A 270 -8.82 21.11 -2.07
N LEU A 271 -9.85 20.86 -2.88
CA LEU A 271 -10.64 21.92 -3.51
C LEU A 271 -11.25 22.87 -2.46
N ALA A 272 -11.72 22.32 -1.34
CA ALA A 272 -12.32 23.10 -0.27
C ALA A 272 -11.30 23.90 0.56
N LEU A 273 -10.11 23.34 0.82
CA LEU A 273 -9.16 23.90 1.77
C LEU A 273 -8.00 24.69 1.14
N ILE A 274 -7.67 24.46 -0.13
CA ILE A 274 -6.47 25.05 -0.75
C ILE A 274 -6.50 26.58 -0.73
N LYS A 275 -7.61 27.19 -1.18
CA LYS A 275 -7.77 28.66 -1.19
C LYS A 275 -7.80 29.28 0.21
N PRO A 276 -8.63 28.81 1.17
CA PRO A 276 -8.66 29.44 2.49
C PRO A 276 -7.35 29.27 3.27
N LEU A 277 -6.62 28.16 3.10
CA LEU A 277 -5.31 28.00 3.74
C LEU A 277 -4.23 28.89 3.11
N SER A 278 -4.23 29.02 1.78
CA SER A 278 -3.32 29.94 1.07
C SER A 278 -3.58 31.41 1.42
N ALA A 279 -4.84 31.79 1.63
CA ALA A 279 -5.21 33.16 1.99
C ALA A 279 -5.14 33.45 3.51
N ALA A 280 -4.80 32.45 4.33
CA ALA A 280 -4.78 32.60 5.79
C ALA A 280 -3.63 33.52 6.25
N GLY A 281 -3.84 34.21 7.37
CA GLY A 281 -2.80 35.05 7.96
C GLY A 281 -1.58 34.24 8.47
N PRO A 282 -0.42 34.89 8.65
CA PRO A 282 0.83 34.19 8.98
C PRO A 282 0.77 33.31 10.23
N ALA A 283 0.07 33.76 11.29
CA ALA A 283 -0.08 33.00 12.52
C ALA A 283 -0.82 31.67 12.31
N THR A 284 -1.90 31.69 11.50
CA THR A 284 -2.64 30.49 11.13
C THR A 284 -1.78 29.56 10.27
N GLN A 285 -1.06 30.11 9.28
CA GLN A 285 -0.19 29.30 8.43
C GLN A 285 0.92 28.60 9.22
N TRP A 286 1.47 29.21 10.28
CA TRP A 286 2.45 28.53 11.14
C TRP A 286 1.88 27.28 11.81
N ILE A 287 0.70 27.40 12.41
CA ILE A 287 0.03 26.28 13.08
C ILE A 287 -0.31 25.18 12.06
N VAL A 288 -0.90 25.57 10.92
CA VAL A 288 -1.29 24.65 9.85
C VAL A 288 -0.05 23.96 9.27
N SER A 289 1.09 24.64 9.11
CA SER A 289 2.31 24.04 8.57
C SER A 289 2.81 22.82 9.35
N VAL A 290 2.56 22.79 10.67
CA VAL A 290 2.98 21.67 11.53
C VAL A 290 1.87 20.63 11.65
N ALA A 291 0.63 21.08 11.88
CA ALA A 291 -0.47 20.20 12.27
C ALA A 291 -1.21 19.57 11.08
N GLU A 292 -1.30 20.27 9.95
CA GLU A 292 -2.15 19.89 8.82
C GLU A 292 -1.87 18.47 8.30
N PRO A 293 -0.62 18.05 8.04
CA PRO A 293 -0.39 16.74 7.45
C PRO A 293 -0.90 15.60 8.32
N VAL A 294 -0.72 15.71 9.64
CA VAL A 294 -1.16 14.70 10.60
C VAL A 294 -2.68 14.74 10.78
N VAL A 295 -3.24 15.95 10.96
CA VAL A 295 -4.67 16.14 11.19
C VAL A 295 -5.48 15.73 9.97
N LEU A 296 -5.09 16.16 8.76
CA LEU A 296 -5.79 15.81 7.54
C LEU A 296 -5.67 14.30 7.24
N THR A 297 -4.52 13.68 7.49
CA THR A 297 -4.36 12.23 7.35
C THR A 297 -5.30 11.47 8.28
N ALA A 298 -5.37 11.87 9.55
CA ALA A 298 -6.26 11.26 10.53
C ALA A 298 -7.73 11.46 10.16
N PHE A 299 -8.09 12.68 9.73
CA PHE A 299 -9.42 13.03 9.27
C PHE A 299 -9.85 12.20 8.05
N LEU A 300 -9.01 12.09 7.02
CA LEU A 300 -9.30 11.30 5.83
C LEU A 300 -9.45 9.81 6.17
N ALA A 301 -8.57 9.27 7.01
CA ALA A 301 -8.68 7.88 7.45
C ALA A 301 -9.99 7.63 8.21
N TRP A 302 -10.36 8.54 9.12
CA TRP A 302 -11.62 8.49 9.83
C TRP A 302 -12.82 8.59 8.87
N LEU A 303 -12.82 9.56 7.96
CA LEU A 303 -13.89 9.79 7.00
C LEU A 303 -14.09 8.59 6.08
N CYS A 304 -13.01 7.99 5.58
CA CYS A 304 -13.06 6.74 4.81
C CYS A 304 -13.75 5.62 5.59
N LEU A 305 -13.42 5.46 6.87
CA LEU A 305 -13.98 4.41 7.72
C LEU A 305 -15.44 4.68 8.12
N VAL A 306 -15.85 5.95 8.23
CA VAL A 306 -17.24 6.34 8.45
C VAL A 306 -18.06 6.07 7.21
N LEU A 307 -17.63 6.56 6.04
CA LEU A 307 -18.31 6.35 4.77
C LEU A 307 -18.45 4.85 4.43
N TYR A 308 -17.42 4.06 4.74
CA TYR A 308 -17.48 2.60 4.59
C TYR A 308 -18.65 1.94 5.33
N ARG A 309 -19.15 2.54 6.43
CA ARG A 309 -20.32 1.99 7.16
C ARG A 309 -21.64 2.21 6.43
N TYR A 310 -21.73 3.25 5.60
CA TYR A 310 -22.96 3.66 4.93
C TYR A 310 -22.97 3.33 3.43
N LEU A 311 -21.79 3.18 2.82
CA LEU A 311 -21.67 2.87 1.40
C LEU A 311 -22.02 1.40 1.09
N PRO A 312 -22.56 1.11 -0.10
CA PRO A 312 -22.90 -0.26 -0.50
C PRO A 312 -21.68 -1.19 -0.48
N LYS A 313 -21.86 -2.41 0.07
CA LYS A 313 -20.78 -3.41 0.11
C LYS A 313 -20.24 -3.78 -1.26
N ALA A 314 -21.06 -3.68 -2.31
CA ALA A 314 -20.65 -3.93 -3.70
C ALA A 314 -19.51 -3.02 -4.19
N LEU A 315 -19.28 -1.88 -3.51
CA LEU A 315 -18.13 -1.01 -3.78
C LEU A 315 -16.81 -1.56 -3.21
N PHE A 316 -16.85 -2.47 -2.24
CA PHE A 316 -15.65 -2.97 -1.54
C PHE A 316 -15.49 -4.49 -1.66
N GLU A 317 -16.53 -5.18 -2.08
CA GLU A 317 -16.56 -6.62 -2.23
C GLU A 317 -17.24 -7.01 -3.53
N LEU A 318 -16.80 -8.14 -4.10
CA LEU A 318 -17.38 -8.66 -5.32
C LEU A 318 -18.79 -9.17 -4.99
N PRO A 319 -19.85 -8.64 -5.63
CA PRO A 319 -21.24 -8.90 -5.22
C PRO A 319 -21.69 -10.35 -5.40
N PHE A 320 -20.99 -11.13 -6.22
CA PHE A 320 -21.30 -12.54 -6.49
C PHE A 320 -20.68 -13.47 -5.44
N GLY A 321 -21.35 -13.59 -4.30
CA GLY A 321 -21.21 -14.73 -3.40
C GLY A 321 -22.05 -15.92 -3.89
N LEU A 322 -21.62 -16.62 -4.95
CA LEU A 322 -22.22 -17.90 -5.34
C LEU A 322 -21.26 -19.06 -5.05
N GLY A 323 -21.62 -19.85 -4.04
CA GLY A 323 -21.21 -21.26 -3.91
C GLY A 323 -19.88 -21.53 -3.21
N VAL A 324 -19.83 -21.33 -1.88
CA VAL A 324 -19.15 -22.32 -1.03
C VAL A 324 -20.18 -22.78 -0.02
N SER A 325 -20.73 -23.96 -0.27
CA SER A 325 -21.60 -24.68 0.64
C SER A 325 -20.97 -24.71 2.03
N ARG A 326 -21.64 -24.08 3.01
CA ARG A 326 -21.45 -24.41 4.42
C ARG A 326 -22.15 -25.75 4.65
N SER A 327 -21.54 -26.86 4.24
CA SER A 327 -22.01 -28.19 4.62
C SER A 327 -20.85 -29.17 4.69
N VAL A 328 -20.01 -29.02 5.70
CA VAL A 328 -19.34 -30.18 6.30
C VAL A 328 -19.53 -30.06 7.79
N ALA A 329 -20.73 -30.45 8.26
CA ALA A 329 -20.87 -30.93 9.62
C ALA A 329 -20.23 -32.32 9.65
N PRO A 330 -19.29 -32.61 10.57
CA PRO A 330 -18.79 -33.97 10.73
C PRO A 330 -19.94 -34.80 11.31
N SER A 331 -20.44 -35.77 10.53
CA SER A 331 -21.32 -36.80 11.07
C SER A 331 -20.51 -37.61 12.07
N HIS A 332 -20.82 -37.44 13.36
CA HIS A 332 -20.40 -38.34 14.40
C HIS A 332 -20.83 -39.75 14.03
N ARG A 333 -19.88 -40.57 13.62
CA ARG A 333 -20.04 -42.02 13.45
C ARG A 333 -20.29 -42.58 14.85
N ARG A 334 -21.55 -42.84 15.22
CA ARG A 334 -21.88 -43.65 16.39
C ARG A 334 -21.40 -45.07 16.12
N THR A 335 -20.33 -45.48 16.77
CA THR A 335 -19.96 -46.87 16.93
C THR A 335 -20.95 -47.54 17.87
N SER A 336 -21.74 -48.46 17.35
CA SER A 336 -22.53 -49.42 18.13
C SER A 336 -21.58 -50.42 18.81
N PRO A 337 -21.71 -50.70 20.12
CA PRO A 337 -21.10 -51.88 20.70
C PRO A 337 -22.00 -53.09 20.46
N LEU A 338 -21.40 -54.13 19.86
CA LEU A 338 -21.87 -55.50 19.92
C LEU A 338 -21.87 -55.94 21.39
N SER A 339 -23.03 -56.36 21.92
CA SER A 339 -23.09 -57.17 23.13
C SER A 339 -23.67 -58.53 22.79
N SER A 340 -22.79 -59.51 22.65
CA SER A 340 -23.08 -60.92 22.82
C SER A 340 -23.13 -61.26 24.31
N ARG A 341 -24.30 -61.63 24.81
CA ARG A 341 -24.60 -62.68 25.80
C ARG A 341 -25.91 -62.37 26.52
#